data_AF-A0A7C4NRN6-F1
#
_entry.id   AF-A0A7C4NRN6-F1
#
_cell.length_a   1.000
_cell.length_b   1.000
_cell.length_c   1.000
_cell.angle_alpha   90.00
_cell.angle_beta   90.00
_cell.angle_gamma   90.00
#
_symmetry.space_group_name_H-M   'P 1'
#
loop_
_entity.id
_entity.type
_entity.pdbx_description
1 polymer ?
#
loop_
_entity_poly.entity_id
_entity_poly.type
_entity_poly.pdbx_seq_one_letter_code
_entity_poly.pdbx_strand_id
1 'polypeptide(L)'
;PFAPSYQKRLQAIKALSEAKIPVSVRLDPIIPGLNEGEISEILDEIAPYIKHITVSTYKAKPDSLKRLIDAFPEKKSFFEKLYLKEGKRFGNAIYLRDEIRYKLIYPVYQKARRYNLSFATCREGLKDFKNPEKCDGSFLIP
;
A
#
# COMPACT_ATOMS: atom_id res chain seq x y z
N PRO A 1 17.83 -5.20 -0.64
CA PRO A 1 18.04 -6.67 -0.71
C PRO A 1 18.01 -7.30 0.69
N PHE A 2 17.83 -8.62 0.82
CA PHE A 2 17.74 -9.37 2.09
C PHE A 2 16.45 -9.22 2.91
N ALA A 3 15.37 -8.73 2.31
CA ALA A 3 14.07 -8.77 2.95
C ALA A 3 13.61 -10.24 3.15
N PRO A 4 12.94 -10.58 4.27
CA PRO A 4 12.35 -11.90 4.46
C PRO A 4 11.39 -12.26 3.34
N SER A 5 11.32 -13.56 3.01
CA SER A 5 10.36 -14.07 2.02
C SER A 5 8.92 -13.82 2.46
N TYR A 6 8.00 -13.87 1.48
CA TYR A 6 6.57 -13.77 1.75
C TYR A 6 6.11 -14.75 2.84
N GLN A 7 6.47 -16.04 2.69
CA GLN A 7 6.09 -17.10 3.62
C GLN A 7 6.56 -16.82 5.06
N LYS A 8 7.80 -16.33 5.24
CA LYS A 8 8.33 -15.97 6.56
C LYS A 8 7.55 -14.81 7.18
N ARG A 9 7.18 -13.80 6.39
CA ARG A 9 6.37 -12.67 6.87
C ARG A 9 4.95 -13.11 7.26
N LEU A 10 4.34 -13.98 6.46
CA LEU A 10 3.02 -14.53 6.76
C LEU A 10 3.03 -15.39 8.03
N GLN A 11 4.04 -16.25 8.20
CA GLN A 11 4.21 -17.05 9.42
C GLN A 11 4.35 -16.15 10.65
N ALA A 12 5.11 -15.06 10.55
CA ALA A 12 5.22 -14.10 11.64
C ALA A 12 3.87 -13.44 11.98
N ILE A 13 3.09 -13.03 10.97
CA ILE A 13 1.74 -12.48 11.17
C ILE A 13 0.84 -13.47 11.91
N LYS A 14 0.83 -14.75 11.50
CA LYS A 14 0.03 -15.80 12.13
C LYS A 14 0.45 -16.04 13.58
N ALA A 15 1.75 -16.20 13.83
CA ALA A 15 2.28 -16.44 15.17
C ALA A 15 1.96 -15.29 16.15
N LEU A 16 2.05 -14.03 15.70
CA LEU A 16 1.67 -12.87 16.52
C LEU A 16 0.17 -12.87 16.83
N SER A 17 -0.67 -13.16 15.83
CA SER A 17 -2.12 -13.25 15.99
C SER A 17 -2.53 -14.35 16.97
N GLU A 18 -1.94 -15.54 16.86
CA GLU A 18 -2.15 -16.68 17.77
C GLU A 18 -1.72 -16.37 19.21
N ALA A 19 -0.64 -15.60 19.37
CA ALA A 19 -0.19 -15.08 20.66
C ALA A 19 -1.06 -13.92 21.20
N LYS A 20 -2.17 -13.58 20.52
CA LYS A 20 -3.09 -12.48 20.86
C LYS A 20 -2.45 -11.09 20.84
N ILE A 21 -1.36 -10.93 20.09
CA ILE A 21 -0.72 -9.63 19.88
C ILE A 21 -1.43 -8.94 18.71
N PRO A 22 -1.95 -7.71 18.87
CA PRO A 22 -2.57 -6.98 17.76
C PRO A 22 -1.59 -6.76 16.60
N VAL A 23 -1.99 -7.13 15.38
CA VAL A 23 -1.13 -6.99 14.20
C VAL A 23 -1.69 -5.91 13.27
N SER A 24 -0.83 -4.96 12.90
CA SER A 24 -1.04 -4.06 11.76
C SER A 24 -0.12 -4.45 10.60
N VAL A 25 -0.62 -4.34 9.37
CA VAL A 25 0.18 -4.61 8.15
C VAL A 25 0.12 -3.42 7.20
N ARG A 26 1.26 -3.12 6.57
CA ARG A 26 1.34 -2.13 5.50
C ARG A 26 1.51 -2.82 4.15
N LEU A 27 0.54 -2.66 3.26
CA LEU A 27 0.65 -3.11 1.87
C LEU A 27 1.03 -1.91 1.00
N ASP A 28 2.30 -1.51 1.13
CA ASP A 28 2.85 -0.31 0.54
C ASP A 28 4.12 -0.61 -0.27
N PRO A 29 4.33 0.06 -1.42
CA PRO A 29 3.38 0.89 -2.15
C PRO A 29 2.54 0.07 -3.15
N ILE A 30 1.33 0.54 -3.45
CA ILE A 30 0.59 0.12 -4.66
C ILE A 30 1.23 0.81 -5.87
N ILE A 31 1.77 0.02 -6.80
CA ILE A 31 2.39 0.49 -8.05
C ILE A 31 1.48 0.07 -9.22
N PRO A 32 0.94 1.04 -9.99
CA PRO A 32 0.03 0.73 -11.09
C PRO A 32 0.69 -0.18 -12.11
N GLY A 33 -0.03 -1.21 -12.54
CA GLY A 33 0.42 -2.17 -13.54
C GLY A 33 1.52 -3.13 -13.09
N LEU A 34 1.83 -3.21 -11.79
CA LEU A 34 2.77 -4.18 -11.21
C LEU A 34 2.13 -5.07 -10.14
N ASN A 35 1.61 -4.50 -9.04
CA ASN A 35 1.23 -5.28 -7.85
C ASN A 35 -0.20 -5.05 -7.35
N GLU A 36 -1.02 -4.28 -8.08
CA GLU A 36 -2.41 -3.97 -7.67
C GLU A 36 -3.29 -5.22 -7.50
N GLY A 37 -3.12 -6.23 -8.36
CA GLY A 37 -3.80 -7.51 -8.23
C GLY A 37 -3.34 -8.30 -7.00
N GLU A 38 -2.02 -8.46 -6.86
CA GLU A 38 -1.41 -9.20 -5.73
C GLU A 38 -1.81 -8.63 -4.37
N ILE A 39 -1.91 -7.31 -4.23
CA ILE A 39 -2.30 -6.68 -2.96
C ILE A 39 -3.69 -7.13 -2.50
N SER A 40 -4.61 -7.33 -3.44
CA SER A 40 -5.95 -7.81 -3.16
C SER A 40 -5.94 -9.24 -2.62
N GLU A 41 -5.12 -10.12 -3.21
CA GLU A 41 -4.98 -11.53 -2.81
C GLU A 41 -4.27 -11.66 -1.46
N ILE A 42 -3.20 -10.88 -1.25
CA ILE A 42 -2.48 -10.84 0.01
C ILE A 42 -3.41 -10.40 1.15
N LEU A 43 -4.28 -9.41 0.90
CA LEU A 43 -5.26 -8.98 1.90
C LEU A 43 -6.23 -10.11 2.30
N ASP A 44 -6.71 -10.91 1.36
CA ASP A 44 -7.59 -12.06 1.68
C ASP A 44 -6.86 -13.07 2.57
N GLU A 45 -5.58 -13.33 2.30
CA GLU A 45 -4.79 -14.31 3.04
C GLU A 45 -4.46 -13.85 4.47
N ILE A 46 -4.17 -12.56 4.67
CA ILE A 46 -3.77 -12.03 5.99
C ILE A 46 -4.95 -11.52 6.82
N ALA A 47 -6.10 -11.22 6.21
CA ALA A 47 -7.23 -10.59 6.90
C ALA A 47 -7.66 -11.26 8.21
N PRO A 48 -7.72 -12.60 8.31
CA PRO A 48 -8.09 -13.27 9.57
C PRO A 48 -7.15 -12.98 10.74
N TYR A 49 -5.91 -12.56 10.46
CA TYR A 49 -4.83 -12.49 11.44
C TYR A 49 -4.49 -11.05 11.87
N ILE A 50 -5.03 -10.04 11.18
CA ILE A 50 -4.68 -8.63 11.40
C ILE A 50 -5.86 -7.82 11.93
N LYS A 51 -5.58 -6.64 12.49
CA LYS A 51 -6.58 -5.68 13.00
C LYS A 51 -6.56 -4.34 12.26
N HIS A 52 -5.44 -4.02 11.61
CA HIS A 52 -5.26 -2.78 10.88
C HIS A 52 -4.49 -3.02 9.58
N ILE A 53 -4.91 -2.33 8.52
CA ILE A 53 -4.16 -2.23 7.28
C ILE A 53 -3.90 -0.79 6.89
N THR A 54 -2.67 -0.51 6.46
CA THR A 54 -2.27 0.75 5.85
C THR A 54 -1.88 0.52 4.40
N VAL A 55 -2.35 1.39 3.51
CA VAL A 55 -1.93 1.40 2.10
C VAL A 55 -1.61 2.80 1.61
N SER A 56 -0.96 2.87 0.46
CA SER A 56 -0.51 4.08 -0.16
C SER A 56 -0.01 3.76 -1.55
N THR A 57 -0.20 4.69 -2.46
CA THR A 57 0.31 4.58 -3.82
C THR A 57 1.79 4.93 -3.85
N TYR A 58 2.48 4.42 -4.86
CA TYR A 58 3.88 4.74 -5.09
C TYR A 58 4.09 6.25 -5.31
N LYS A 59 5.02 6.81 -4.53
CA LYS A 59 5.41 8.23 -4.54
C LYS A 59 6.78 8.34 -5.18
N ALA A 60 6.79 8.71 -6.47
CA ALA A 60 7.96 8.70 -7.32
C ALA A 60 8.96 9.80 -6.91
N LYS A 61 10.05 9.40 -6.25
CA LYS A 61 11.26 10.24 -6.14
C LYS A 61 12.12 10.03 -7.40
N PRO A 62 12.89 11.04 -7.87
CA PRO A 62 13.65 10.92 -9.11
C PRO A 62 14.50 9.64 -9.23
N ASP A 63 15.33 9.35 -8.23
CA ASP A 63 16.14 8.12 -8.18
C ASP A 63 15.29 6.84 -8.15
N SER A 64 14.25 6.84 -7.32
CA SER A 64 13.38 5.67 -7.16
C SER A 64 12.63 5.36 -8.45
N LEU A 65 12.14 6.38 -9.16
CA LEU A 65 11.44 6.22 -10.43
C LEU A 65 12.38 5.73 -11.52
N LYS A 66 13.62 6.25 -11.56
CA LYS A 66 14.64 5.75 -12.47
C LYS A 66 14.88 4.26 -12.26
N ARG A 67 15.09 3.82 -11.01
CA ARG A 67 15.26 2.39 -10.70
C ARG A 67 14.04 1.54 -11.04
N LEU A 68 12.83 2.07 -10.87
CA LEU A 68 11.60 1.38 -11.27
C LEU A 68 11.55 1.18 -12.80
N ILE A 69 11.87 2.22 -13.57
CA ILE A 69 11.89 2.16 -15.04
C ILE A 69 13.00 1.22 -15.52
N ASP A 70 14.19 1.28 -14.92
CA ASP A 70 15.32 0.41 -15.28
C ASP A 70 15.00 -1.06 -15.01
N ALA A 71 14.23 -1.36 -13.95
CA ALA A 71 13.79 -2.71 -13.61
C ALA A 71 12.64 -3.24 -14.49
N PHE A 72 11.83 -2.34 -15.07
CA PHE A 72 10.68 -2.66 -15.91
C PHE A 72 10.69 -1.82 -17.19
N PRO A 73 11.69 -2.02 -18.06
CA PRO A 73 11.89 -1.18 -19.24
C PRO A 73 10.70 -1.21 -20.21
N GLU A 74 9.96 -2.33 -20.26
CA GLU A 74 8.76 -2.50 -21.07
C GLU A 74 7.59 -1.59 -20.61
N LYS A 75 7.62 -1.12 -19.36
CA LYS A 75 6.63 -0.18 -18.79
C LYS A 75 7.14 1.26 -18.74
N LYS A 76 8.29 1.57 -19.32
CA LYS A 76 8.89 2.92 -19.29
C LYS A 76 7.90 4.01 -19.70
N SER A 77 7.33 3.92 -20.90
CA SER A 77 6.42 4.95 -21.42
C SER A 77 5.15 5.09 -20.56
N PHE A 78 4.70 3.99 -19.95
CA PHE A 78 3.57 3.99 -19.03
C PHE A 78 3.89 4.78 -17.75
N PHE A 79 5.03 4.49 -17.10
CA PHE A 79 5.43 5.20 -15.89
C PHE A 79 5.78 6.67 -16.16
N GLU A 80 6.48 6.98 -17.26
CA GLU A 80 6.76 8.37 -17.64
C GLU A 80 5.48 9.17 -17.88
N LYS A 81 4.47 8.58 -18.53
CA LYS A 81 3.16 9.22 -18.68
C LYS A 81 2.52 9.49 -17.32
N LEU A 82 2.41 8.47 -16.48
CA LEU A 82 1.73 8.57 -15.19
C LEU A 82 2.39 9.52 -14.19
N TYR A 83 3.72 9.52 -14.13
CA TYR A 83 4.47 10.27 -13.12
C TYR A 83 5.12 11.54 -13.66
N LEU A 84 5.66 11.55 -14.88
CA LEU A 84 6.38 12.73 -15.40
C LEU A 84 5.50 13.68 -16.21
N LYS A 85 4.47 13.17 -16.90
CA LYS A 85 3.56 14.00 -17.72
C LYS A 85 2.28 14.38 -16.98
N GLU A 86 1.63 13.41 -16.34
CA GLU A 86 0.32 13.61 -15.71
C GLU A 86 0.38 13.71 -14.18
N GLY A 87 1.51 13.36 -13.59
CA GLY A 87 1.67 13.28 -12.13
C GLY A 87 1.57 14.63 -11.43
N LYS A 88 1.22 14.61 -10.14
CA LYS A 88 1.16 15.78 -9.28
C LYS A 88 2.39 15.86 -8.39
N ARG A 89 3.13 16.95 -8.44
CA ARG A 89 4.32 17.14 -7.60
C ARG A 89 3.94 17.54 -6.19
N PHE A 90 4.46 16.83 -5.20
CA PHE A 90 4.33 17.14 -3.78
C PHE A 90 5.71 17.08 -3.14
N GLY A 91 6.29 18.27 -2.89
CA GLY A 91 7.66 18.40 -2.41
C GLY A 91 8.65 17.72 -3.38
N ASN A 92 9.43 16.77 -2.86
CA ASN A 92 10.47 16.06 -3.61
C ASN A 92 9.98 14.78 -4.31
N ALA A 93 8.68 14.49 -4.30
CA ALA A 93 8.12 13.31 -4.95
C ALA A 93 6.96 13.69 -5.88
N ILE A 94 6.70 12.81 -6.85
CA ILE A 94 5.57 12.93 -7.77
C ILE A 94 4.57 11.81 -7.48
N TYR A 95 3.31 12.19 -7.35
CA TYR A 95 2.20 11.32 -7.01
C TYR A 95 1.38 11.12 -8.27
N LEU A 96 0.66 10.00 -8.34
CA LEU A 96 -0.37 9.82 -9.35
C LEU A 96 -1.49 10.87 -9.16
N ARG A 97 -2.24 11.15 -10.23
CA ARG A 97 -3.46 11.96 -10.13
C ARG A 97 -4.45 11.31 -9.17
N ASP A 98 -5.22 12.13 -8.46
CA ASP A 98 -6.11 11.71 -7.37
C ASP A 98 -7.08 10.61 -7.83
N GLU A 99 -7.62 10.72 -9.04
CA GLU A 99 -8.51 9.73 -9.65
C GLU A 99 -7.86 8.34 -9.74
N ILE A 100 -6.59 8.28 -10.16
CA ILE A 100 -5.86 7.01 -10.31
C ILE A 100 -5.54 6.44 -8.92
N ARG A 101 -5.12 7.30 -7.99
CA ARG A 101 -4.85 6.88 -6.60
C ARG A 101 -6.10 6.32 -5.94
N TYR A 102 -7.24 6.98 -6.15
CA TYR A 102 -8.54 6.50 -5.69
C TYR A 102 -8.87 5.13 -6.30
N LYS A 103 -8.76 4.97 -7.62
CA LYS A 103 -9.03 3.70 -8.31
C LYS A 103 -8.17 2.53 -7.79
N LEU A 104 -6.93 2.79 -7.42
CA LEU A 104 -6.02 1.78 -6.86
C LEU A 104 -6.35 1.43 -5.40
N ILE A 105 -6.69 2.44 -4.58
CA ILE A 105 -6.89 2.28 -3.13
C ILE A 105 -8.30 1.76 -2.81
N TYR A 106 -9.31 2.20 -3.57
CA TYR A 106 -10.71 1.94 -3.28
C TYR A 106 -11.07 0.44 -3.19
N PRO A 107 -10.59 -0.45 -4.08
CA PRO A 107 -10.84 -1.88 -3.95
C PRO A 107 -10.29 -2.47 -2.65
N VAL A 108 -9.09 -2.03 -2.24
CA VAL A 108 -8.46 -2.48 -0.99
C VAL A 108 -9.24 -1.98 0.23
N TYR A 109 -9.69 -0.72 0.19
CA TYR A 109 -10.55 -0.14 1.23
C TYR A 109 -11.87 -0.91 1.40
N GLN A 110 -12.57 -1.19 0.30
CA GLN A 110 -13.81 -1.95 0.33
C GLN A 110 -13.61 -3.35 0.91
N LYS A 111 -12.52 -4.01 0.51
CA LYS A 111 -12.17 -5.35 1.00
C LYS A 111 -11.84 -5.33 2.50
N ALA A 112 -11.03 -4.37 2.96
CA ALA A 112 -10.71 -4.21 4.38
C ALA A 112 -11.98 -4.02 5.23
N ARG A 113 -12.95 -3.23 4.74
CA ARG A 113 -14.26 -3.07 5.41
C ARG A 113 -15.05 -4.37 5.51
N ARG A 114 -15.07 -5.20 4.47
CA ARG A 114 -15.75 -6.52 4.49
C ARG A 114 -15.15 -7.44 5.55
N TYR A 115 -13.83 -7.35 5.78
CA TYR A 115 -13.13 -8.09 6.83
C TYR A 115 -13.18 -7.43 8.21
N ASN A 116 -13.93 -6.33 8.39
CA ASN A 116 -13.99 -5.54 9.63
C ASN A 116 -12.61 -5.07 10.13
N LEU A 117 -11.70 -4.78 9.20
CA LEU A 117 -10.38 -4.24 9.51
C LEU A 117 -10.44 -2.72 9.61
N SER A 118 -9.73 -2.16 10.58
CA SER A 118 -9.42 -0.73 10.54
C SER A 118 -8.49 -0.44 9.36
N PHE A 119 -8.66 0.72 8.72
CA PHE A 119 -7.98 1.05 7.47
C PHE A 119 -7.37 2.44 7.52
N ALA A 120 -6.16 2.60 6.99
CA ALA A 120 -5.55 3.91 6.82
C ALA A 120 -4.87 4.05 5.45
N THR A 121 -4.73 5.30 5.02
CA THR A 121 -3.87 5.70 3.93
C THR A 121 -2.67 6.50 4.42
N CYS A 122 -1.47 6.20 3.94
CA CYS A 122 -0.27 6.94 4.33
C CYS A 122 0.01 8.09 3.34
N ARG A 123 -0.23 9.33 3.78
CA ARG A 123 0.06 10.56 3.02
C ARG A 123 -0.62 10.58 1.65
N GLU A 124 -1.83 10.05 1.53
CA GLU A 124 -2.60 10.11 0.28
C GLU A 124 -3.43 11.39 0.19
N GLY A 125 -3.91 11.95 1.30
CA GLY A 125 -4.71 13.18 1.29
C GLY A 125 -6.03 13.05 0.50
N LEU A 126 -6.51 11.82 0.31
CA LEU A 126 -7.80 11.53 -0.32
C LEU A 126 -8.88 11.52 0.76
N LYS A 127 -9.87 12.40 0.65
CA LYS A 127 -10.88 12.66 1.69
C LYS A 127 -11.79 11.47 1.99
N ASP A 128 -11.96 10.57 1.03
CA ASP A 128 -12.87 9.42 1.14
C ASP A 128 -12.34 8.29 2.04
N PHE A 129 -11.03 8.29 2.31
CA PHE A 129 -10.40 7.31 3.19
C PHE A 129 -10.09 7.96 4.54
N LYS A 130 -11.02 7.84 5.49
CA LYS A 130 -10.81 8.31 6.86
C LYS A 130 -9.78 7.43 7.55
N ASN A 131 -8.66 8.02 7.95
CA ASN A 131 -7.69 7.35 8.80
C ASN A 131 -8.17 7.33 10.26
N PRO A 132 -7.85 6.27 11.04
CA PRO A 132 -7.73 6.40 12.49
C PRO A 132 -6.62 7.42 12.83
N GLU A 133 -6.58 7.92 14.07
CA GLU A 133 -5.65 8.98 14.52
C GLU A 133 -4.24 8.84 13.94
N LYS A 134 -3.68 7.62 14.01
CA LYS A 134 -2.37 7.28 13.45
C LYS A 134 -2.48 6.13 12.45
N CYS A 135 -1.85 6.31 11.28
CA CYS A 135 -1.89 5.35 10.19
C CYS A 135 -0.98 4.12 10.37
N ASP A 136 -0.15 4.08 11.40
CA ASP A 136 0.81 2.99 11.68
C ASP A 136 0.20 1.86 12.53
N GLY A 137 -1.04 2.04 13.01
CA GLY A 137 -1.69 1.08 13.88
C GLY A 137 -1.29 1.20 15.35
N SER A 138 -0.57 2.24 15.77
CA SER A 138 -0.15 2.37 17.17
C SER A 138 -1.33 2.44 18.15
N PHE A 139 -2.51 2.87 17.68
CA PHE A 139 -3.76 2.90 18.45
C PHE A 139 -4.28 1.51 18.84
N LEU A 140 -3.71 0.43 18.29
CA LEU A 140 -4.04 -0.94 18.69
C LEU A 140 -3.41 -1.33 20.03
N ILE A 141 -2.44 -0.56 20.52
CA ILE A 141 -1.73 -0.79 21.78
C ILE A 141 -2.35 0.13 22.84
N PRO A 142 -2.77 -0.40 24.01
CA PRO A 142 -3.29 0.39 25.13
C PRO A 142 -2.29 1.40 25.70
#